data_AF-J2YU53-F1
#
_entry.id   AF-J2YU53-F1
#
_cell.length_a   1.000
_cell.length_b   1.000
_cell.length_c   1.000
_cell.angle_alpha   90.00
_cell.angle_beta   90.00
_cell.angle_gamma   90.00
#
_symmetry.space_group_name_H-M   'P 1'
#
loop_
_entity.id
_entity.type
_entity.pdbx_description
1 polymer ?
#
loop_
_entity_poly.entity_id
_entity_poly.type
_entity_poly.pdbx_seq_one_letter_code
_entity_poly.pdbx_strand_id
1 'polypeptide(L)'
;MKKALIILSCIVVAVLAFATAFLLVYERERGVSEKPVLYLYPQEEQQLTVTLDLEGSLDTVYPAPDGQRATERGTQASWTVMASPDGTLTDASGRTYPYLFWDGPVKQESPQQGFVVAREDAVPFLEEKLALLGLSDRESDDFITYWAPRIRAYDYTFVSFDASAYTQHASYSFTDEAGATVTPDTFIRVFMTIREADANTVVQPQTLAPSPTRSGFTVVEWGGTEQQKSHR
;
A
#
# COMPACT_ATOMS: atom_id res chain seq x y z
N MET A 1 -39.20 -30.38 -26.83
CA MET A 1 -37.76 -30.18 -27.08
C MET A 1 -37.37 -28.70 -27.21
N LYS A 2 -37.96 -27.91 -28.14
CA LYS A 2 -37.62 -26.47 -28.31
C LYS A 2 -37.77 -25.61 -27.04
N LYS A 3 -38.87 -25.77 -26.28
CA LYS A 3 -39.09 -25.01 -25.03
C LYS A 3 -38.05 -25.30 -23.94
N ALA A 4 -37.66 -26.56 -23.78
CA ALA A 4 -36.64 -26.97 -22.81
C ALA A 4 -35.24 -26.42 -23.19
N LEU A 5 -34.91 -26.39 -24.49
CA LEU A 5 -33.67 -25.83 -24.99
C LEU A 5 -33.61 -24.30 -24.80
N ILE A 6 -34.74 -23.61 -24.98
CA ILE A 6 -34.85 -22.16 -24.71
C ILE A 6 -34.66 -21.87 -23.22
N ILE A 7 -35.32 -22.64 -22.33
CA ILE A 7 -35.18 -22.46 -20.88
C ILE A 7 -33.73 -22.71 -20.43
N LEU A 8 -33.10 -23.78 -20.92
CA LEU A 8 -31.71 -24.09 -20.59
C LEU A 8 -30.76 -22.98 -21.07
N SER A 9 -30.96 -22.47 -22.29
CA SER A 9 -30.19 -21.33 -22.82
C SER A 9 -30.36 -20.08 -21.96
N CYS A 10 -31.59 -19.72 -21.57
CA CYS A 10 -31.84 -18.57 -20.70
C CYS A 10 -31.18 -18.72 -19.32
N ILE A 11 -31.17 -19.93 -18.74
CA ILE A 11 -30.49 -20.18 -17.47
C ILE A 11 -28.98 -20.01 -17.61
N VAL A 12 -28.37 -20.56 -18.67
CA VAL A 12 -26.93 -20.42 -18.92
C VAL A 12 -26.55 -18.95 -19.11
N VAL A 13 -27.33 -18.19 -19.88
CA VAL A 13 -27.10 -16.75 -20.08
C VAL A 13 -27.25 -15.98 -18.77
N ALA A 14 -28.27 -16.27 -17.96
CA ALA A 14 -28.45 -15.62 -16.67
C ALA A 14 -27.32 -15.93 -15.68
N VAL A 15 -26.85 -17.18 -15.64
CA VAL A 15 -25.72 -17.59 -14.80
C VAL A 15 -24.43 -16.93 -15.27
N LEU A 16 -24.17 -16.88 -16.57
CA LEU A 16 -22.99 -16.21 -17.12
C LEU A 16 -23.03 -14.70 -16.85
N ALA A 17 -24.17 -14.05 -17.03
CA ALA A 17 -24.37 -12.63 -16.74
C ALA A 17 -24.21 -12.33 -15.24
N PHE A 18 -24.73 -13.21 -14.37
CA PHE A 18 -24.52 -13.09 -12.93
C PHE A 18 -23.06 -13.30 -12.55
N ALA A 19 -22.38 -14.30 -13.11
CA ALA A 19 -20.96 -14.55 -12.87
C ALA A 19 -20.08 -13.39 -13.38
N THR A 20 -20.39 -12.80 -14.53
CA THR A 20 -19.67 -11.61 -15.02
C THR A 20 -19.96 -10.39 -14.16
N ALA A 21 -21.21 -10.13 -13.79
CA ALA A 21 -21.54 -9.05 -12.87
C ALA A 21 -20.88 -9.24 -11.50
N PHE A 22 -20.85 -10.47 -10.99
CA PHE A 22 -20.18 -10.83 -9.75
C PHE A 22 -18.66 -10.64 -9.84
N LEU A 23 -18.02 -11.09 -10.92
CA LEU A 23 -16.59 -10.87 -11.17
C LEU A 23 -16.26 -9.37 -11.30
N LEU A 24 -17.10 -8.59 -11.99
CA LEU A 24 -16.94 -7.14 -12.12
C LEU A 24 -17.11 -6.41 -10.78
N VAL A 25 -18.07 -6.84 -9.94
CA VAL A 25 -18.24 -6.32 -8.59
C VAL A 25 -17.08 -6.72 -7.68
N TYR A 26 -16.59 -7.96 -7.81
CA TYR A 26 -15.45 -8.47 -7.04
C TYR A 26 -14.15 -7.75 -7.41
N GLU A 27 -13.92 -7.46 -8.70
CA GLU A 27 -12.82 -6.62 -9.17
C GLU A 27 -12.92 -5.19 -8.65
N ARG A 28 -14.14 -4.64 -8.52
CA ARG A 28 -14.37 -3.28 -8.00
C ARG A 28 -13.97 -3.11 -6.53
N GLU A 29 -13.91 -4.19 -5.75
CA GLU A 29 -13.45 -4.14 -4.35
C GLU A 29 -11.92 -4.15 -4.20
N ARG A 30 -11.17 -4.27 -5.30
CA ARG A 30 -9.71 -4.13 -5.30
C ARG A 30 -9.34 -2.70 -5.64
N GLY A 31 -8.94 -1.95 -4.62
CA GLY A 31 -8.22 -0.69 -4.84
C GLY A 31 -6.86 -0.97 -5.45
N VAL A 32 -6.30 -0.01 -6.17
CA VAL A 32 -4.87 -0.08 -6.53
C VAL A 32 -4.09 0.46 -5.35
N SER A 33 -3.15 -0.36 -4.85
CA SER A 33 -2.14 0.11 -3.90
C SER A 33 -1.15 0.95 -4.66
N GLU A 34 -1.15 2.24 -4.38
CA GLU A 34 -0.33 3.25 -5.03
C GLU A 34 0.88 3.58 -4.16
N LYS A 35 2.05 3.34 -4.73
CA LYS A 35 3.35 3.68 -4.17
C LYS A 35 3.62 3.16 -2.74
N PRO A 36 3.37 1.87 -2.43
CA PRO A 36 4.18 1.19 -1.43
C PRO A 36 5.67 1.37 -1.70
N VAL A 37 6.36 2.03 -0.77
CA VAL A 37 7.81 2.07 -0.73
C VAL A 37 8.32 1.59 0.63
N LEU A 38 9.45 0.88 0.63
CA LEU A 38 10.04 0.26 1.80
C LEU A 38 11.48 0.76 2.02
N TYR A 39 11.70 1.43 3.14
CA TYR A 39 13.01 1.87 3.64
C TYR A 39 13.53 0.90 4.69
N LEU A 40 14.84 0.65 4.67
CA LEU A 40 15.52 -0.23 5.63
C LEU A 40 16.62 0.57 6.34
N TYR A 41 16.59 0.59 7.67
CA TYR A 41 17.57 1.28 8.50
C TYR A 41 18.18 0.31 9.52
N PRO A 42 19.13 -0.54 9.10
CA PRO A 42 19.86 -1.38 10.03
C PRO A 42 20.79 -0.53 10.92
N GLN A 43 21.24 -1.08 12.06
CA GLN A 43 22.17 -0.36 12.94
C GLN A 43 23.59 -0.26 12.37
N GLU A 44 23.98 -1.27 11.60
CA GLU A 44 25.25 -1.37 10.89
C GLU A 44 24.96 -1.82 9.47
N GLU A 45 25.85 -1.47 8.54
CA GLU A 45 25.74 -1.92 7.16
C GLU A 45 25.75 -3.45 7.10
N GLN A 46 24.73 -4.02 6.47
CA GLN A 46 24.57 -5.46 6.37
C GLN A 46 23.79 -5.86 5.13
N GLN A 47 24.05 -7.07 4.64
CA GLN A 47 23.25 -7.65 3.56
C GLN A 47 21.92 -8.16 4.13
N LEU A 48 20.83 -7.78 3.48
CA LEU A 48 19.48 -8.24 3.79
C LEU A 48 18.83 -8.81 2.52
N THR A 49 18.18 -9.95 2.66
CA THR A 49 17.18 -10.40 1.69
C THR A 49 15.80 -9.99 2.21
N VAL A 50 15.14 -9.10 1.47
CA VAL A 50 13.74 -8.71 1.71
C VAL A 50 12.84 -9.59 0.86
N THR A 51 11.81 -10.18 1.45
CA THR A 51 10.77 -10.91 0.72
C THR A 51 9.41 -10.28 0.99
N LEU A 52 8.73 -9.88 -0.09
CA LEU A 52 7.33 -9.43 -0.07
C LEU A 52 6.44 -10.61 -0.42
N ASP A 53 5.49 -10.92 0.46
CA ASP A 53 4.35 -11.79 0.17
C ASP A 53 3.09 -10.93 0.00
N LEU A 54 2.55 -10.93 -1.22
CA LEU A 54 1.37 -10.16 -1.61
C LEU A 54 0.21 -11.08 -1.98
N GLU A 55 -0.95 -10.88 -1.35
CA GLU A 55 -2.22 -11.47 -1.78
C GLU A 55 -2.76 -10.70 -3.01
N GLY A 56 -2.28 -11.09 -4.19
CA GLY A 56 -2.63 -10.44 -5.45
C GLY A 56 -1.50 -10.54 -6.47
N SER A 57 -1.48 -9.58 -7.39
CA SER A 57 -0.43 -9.42 -8.41
C SER A 57 0.38 -8.16 -8.14
N LEU A 58 1.63 -8.18 -8.59
CA LEU A 58 2.49 -7.00 -8.70
C LEU A 58 2.39 -6.45 -10.12
N ASP A 59 2.19 -5.14 -10.26
CA ASP A 59 2.14 -4.47 -11.57
C ASP A 59 3.53 -3.93 -11.92
N THR A 60 3.99 -2.93 -11.17
CA THR A 60 5.33 -2.33 -11.29
C THR A 60 6.12 -2.61 -10.03
N VAL A 61 7.39 -2.94 -10.22
CA VAL A 61 8.33 -3.24 -9.14
C VAL A 61 9.66 -2.57 -9.45
N TYR A 62 10.27 -1.91 -8.46
CA TYR A 62 11.56 -1.27 -8.63
C TYR A 62 12.36 -1.23 -7.33
N PRO A 63 13.66 -1.57 -7.31
CA PRO A 63 14.42 -2.19 -8.39
C PRO A 63 13.83 -3.54 -8.82
N ALA A 64 14.30 -4.07 -9.95
CA ALA A 64 13.88 -5.39 -10.39
C ALA A 64 14.24 -6.43 -9.31
N PRO A 65 13.30 -7.29 -8.88
CA PRO A 65 13.58 -8.29 -7.86
C PRO A 65 14.49 -9.40 -8.40
N ASP A 66 15.27 -10.01 -7.51
CA ASP A 66 16.10 -11.18 -7.83
C ASP A 66 15.23 -12.41 -8.14
N GLY A 67 14.06 -12.48 -7.49
CA GLY A 67 13.09 -13.54 -7.68
C GLY A 67 11.68 -13.00 -7.61
N GLN A 68 10.82 -13.44 -8.55
CA GLN A 68 9.38 -13.20 -8.50
C GLN A 68 8.65 -14.47 -8.92
N ARG A 69 7.66 -14.89 -8.13
CA ARG A 69 6.91 -16.13 -8.37
C ARG A 69 5.47 -16.01 -7.92
N ALA A 70 4.59 -16.75 -8.58
CA ALA A 70 3.25 -16.98 -8.09
C ALA A 70 3.27 -17.89 -6.85
N THR A 71 2.33 -17.67 -5.94
CA THR A 71 2.05 -18.47 -4.76
C THR A 71 0.58 -18.88 -4.77
N GLU A 72 0.17 -19.76 -3.84
CA GLU A 72 -1.24 -20.11 -3.69
C GLU A 72 -2.12 -18.90 -3.31
N ARG A 73 -1.53 -17.89 -2.64
CA ARG A 73 -2.24 -16.69 -2.18
C ARG A 73 -2.06 -15.48 -3.09
N GLY A 74 -1.07 -15.48 -3.98
CA GLY A 74 -0.82 -14.35 -4.86
C GLY A 74 0.60 -14.35 -5.43
N THR A 75 1.39 -13.35 -5.11
CA THR A 75 2.73 -13.14 -5.67
C THR A 75 3.75 -12.96 -4.56
N GLN A 76 4.93 -13.56 -4.72
CA GLN A 76 6.08 -13.31 -3.88
C GLN A 76 7.20 -12.68 -4.71
N ALA A 77 7.85 -11.64 -4.18
CA ALA A 77 9.04 -11.03 -4.76
C ALA A 77 10.14 -10.88 -3.71
N SER A 78 11.40 -10.99 -4.12
CA SER A 78 12.55 -10.89 -3.22
C SER A 78 13.70 -10.06 -3.79
N TRP A 79 14.40 -9.37 -2.90
CA TRP A 79 15.58 -8.55 -3.21
C TRP A 79 16.67 -8.78 -2.18
N THR A 80 17.89 -8.98 -2.64
CA THR A 80 19.10 -9.01 -1.82
C THR A 80 19.84 -7.69 -2.00
N VAL A 81 19.94 -6.92 -0.93
CA VAL A 81 20.56 -5.59 -0.92
C VAL A 81 21.56 -5.46 0.21
N MET A 82 22.63 -4.71 0.00
CA MET A 82 23.41 -4.14 1.09
C MET A 82 22.68 -2.92 1.61
N ALA A 83 22.16 -2.98 2.84
CA ALA A 83 21.42 -1.89 3.47
C ALA A 83 22.35 -1.15 4.44
N SER A 84 22.47 0.17 4.26
CA SER A 84 23.28 1.04 5.11
C SER A 84 22.41 1.76 6.15
N PRO A 85 22.95 2.17 7.32
CA PRO A 85 22.16 2.82 8.37
C PRO A 85 21.49 4.15 7.97
N ASP A 86 21.93 4.78 6.88
CA ASP A 86 21.36 6.01 6.34
C ASP A 86 20.14 5.77 5.41
N GLY A 87 19.74 4.51 5.22
CA GLY A 87 18.65 4.10 4.36
C GLY A 87 19.05 3.78 2.91
N THR A 88 20.34 3.92 2.57
CA THR A 88 20.82 3.58 1.23
C THR A 88 20.80 2.05 1.02
N LEU A 89 20.20 1.60 -0.08
CA LEU A 89 20.21 0.21 -0.50
C LEU A 89 21.12 0.06 -1.71
N THR A 90 22.05 -0.89 -1.69
CA THR A 90 22.97 -1.15 -2.82
C THR A 90 22.76 -2.56 -3.36
N ASP A 91 22.55 -2.68 -4.66
CA ASP A 91 22.44 -3.99 -5.32
C ASP A 91 23.81 -4.61 -5.62
N ALA A 92 23.83 -5.87 -6.08
CA ALA A 92 25.05 -6.59 -6.43
C ALA A 92 25.88 -5.94 -7.57
N SER A 93 25.28 -5.04 -8.35
CA SER A 93 25.99 -4.28 -9.40
C SER A 93 26.62 -2.98 -8.88
N GLY A 94 26.40 -2.64 -7.61
CA GLY A 94 26.87 -1.40 -6.98
C GLY A 94 25.97 -0.19 -7.22
N ARG A 95 24.76 -0.38 -7.78
CA ARG A 95 23.78 0.71 -7.93
C ARG A 95 23.05 0.94 -6.62
N THR A 96 22.79 2.20 -6.31
CA THR A 96 22.13 2.61 -5.07
C THR A 96 20.68 3.00 -5.31
N TYR A 97 19.84 2.73 -4.31
CA TYR A 97 18.42 3.02 -4.28
C TYR A 97 18.04 3.59 -2.90
N PRO A 98 17.08 4.52 -2.83
CA PRO A 98 16.61 5.06 -1.56
C PRO A 98 15.61 4.16 -0.84
N TYR A 99 14.97 3.23 -1.56
CA TYR A 99 13.92 2.34 -1.07
C TYR A 99 13.62 1.25 -2.12
N LEU A 100 12.91 0.20 -1.72
CA LEU A 100 12.21 -0.71 -2.63
C LEU A 100 10.81 -0.15 -2.91
N PHE A 101 10.28 -0.35 -4.11
CA PHE A 101 8.97 0.11 -4.55
C PHE A 101 8.20 -1.02 -5.21
N TRP A 102 6.89 -1.04 -4.97
CA TRP A 102 5.96 -1.81 -5.78
C TRP A 102 4.60 -1.12 -5.86
N ASP A 103 3.81 -1.48 -6.86
CA ASP A 103 2.38 -1.20 -6.92
C ASP A 103 1.61 -2.43 -7.42
N GLY A 104 0.29 -2.41 -7.22
CA GLY A 104 -0.57 -3.50 -7.65
C GLY A 104 -1.94 -3.49 -6.99
N PRO A 105 -2.89 -4.30 -7.50
CA PRO A 105 -4.22 -4.40 -6.93
C PRO A 105 -4.16 -5.06 -5.55
N VAL A 106 -4.73 -4.39 -4.56
CA VAL A 106 -4.88 -4.91 -3.19
C VAL A 106 -6.33 -4.72 -2.77
N LYS A 107 -6.91 -5.73 -2.12
CA LYS A 107 -8.25 -5.57 -1.56
C LYS A 107 -8.21 -4.50 -0.46
N GLN A 108 -9.10 -3.53 -0.55
CA GLN A 108 -9.17 -2.42 0.40
C GLN A 108 -10.59 -2.26 0.90
N GLU A 109 -10.73 -2.06 2.21
CA GLU A 109 -12.01 -1.69 2.80
C GLU A 109 -12.12 -0.17 2.88
N SER A 110 -13.34 0.37 2.71
CA SER A 110 -13.53 1.82 2.90
C SER A 110 -13.40 2.17 4.38
N PRO A 111 -12.46 3.06 4.75
CA PRO A 111 -12.27 3.44 6.14
C PRO A 111 -13.47 4.24 6.66
N GLN A 112 -13.83 3.95 7.90
CA GLN A 112 -14.96 4.58 8.61
C GLN A 112 -14.58 5.92 9.26
N GLN A 113 -13.30 6.06 9.66
CA GLN A 113 -12.78 7.24 10.34
C GLN A 113 -11.79 7.98 9.44
N GLY A 114 -11.76 9.30 9.54
CA GLY A 114 -10.81 10.11 8.81
C GLY A 114 -10.95 11.59 9.09
N PHE A 115 -10.52 12.37 8.11
CA PHE A 115 -10.47 13.83 8.10
C PHE A 115 -11.06 14.33 6.79
N VAL A 116 -11.62 15.54 6.79
CA VAL A 116 -11.93 16.28 5.56
C VAL A 116 -10.89 17.39 5.44
N VAL A 117 -10.14 17.36 4.36
CA VAL A 117 -8.99 18.25 4.13
C VAL A 117 -9.31 19.14 2.95
N ALA A 118 -9.24 20.45 3.14
CA ALA A 118 -9.37 21.41 2.07
C ALA A 118 -8.13 21.38 1.18
N ARG A 119 -8.31 21.71 -0.11
CA ARG A 119 -7.22 21.77 -1.11
C ARG A 119 -6.00 22.55 -0.62
N GLU A 120 -6.21 23.71 -0.03
CA GLU A 120 -5.16 24.61 0.45
C GLU A 120 -4.39 24.06 1.66
N ASP A 121 -5.03 23.19 2.45
CA ASP A 121 -4.48 22.65 3.69
C ASP A 121 -3.75 21.31 3.49
N ALA A 122 -3.73 20.77 2.28
CA ALA A 122 -3.20 19.44 1.99
C ALA A 122 -1.76 19.23 2.49
N VAL A 123 -0.86 20.18 2.23
CA VAL A 123 0.56 20.08 2.64
C VAL A 123 0.73 20.17 4.16
N PRO A 124 0.29 21.26 4.84
CA PRO A 124 0.46 21.35 6.29
C PRO A 124 -0.27 20.23 7.04
N PHE A 125 -1.41 19.76 6.52
CA PHE A 125 -2.09 18.58 7.07
C PHE A 125 -1.20 17.34 7.00
N LEU A 126 -0.60 17.04 5.84
CA LEU A 126 0.27 15.87 5.71
C LEU A 126 1.53 15.98 6.56
N GLU A 127 2.19 17.15 6.58
CA GLU A 127 3.36 17.37 7.44
C GLU A 127 3.06 17.07 8.91
N GLU A 128 1.92 17.55 9.42
CA GLU A 128 1.49 17.28 10.80
C GLU A 128 1.20 15.79 11.04
N LYS A 129 0.41 15.15 10.17
CA LYS A 129 -0.04 13.76 10.39
C LYS A 129 1.07 12.75 10.19
N LEU A 130 1.95 12.93 9.21
CA LEU A 130 3.05 12.00 8.95
C LEU A 130 4.10 12.04 10.06
N ALA A 131 4.40 13.22 10.61
CA ALA A 131 5.25 13.35 11.79
C ALA A 131 4.64 12.62 13.01
N LEU A 132 3.34 12.77 13.24
CA LEU A 132 2.63 12.04 14.31
C LEU A 132 2.66 10.52 14.11
N LEU A 133 2.63 10.06 12.86
CA LEU A 133 2.71 8.64 12.50
C LEU A 133 4.14 8.09 12.51
N GLY A 134 5.14 8.95 12.75
CA GLY A 134 6.53 8.56 12.95
C GLY A 134 7.38 8.53 11.68
N LEU A 135 6.93 9.13 10.57
CA LEU A 135 7.79 9.35 9.41
C LEU A 135 8.80 10.46 9.72
N SER A 136 10.01 10.30 9.19
CA SER A 136 11.02 11.35 9.15
C SER A 136 10.69 12.40 8.10
N ASP A 137 11.38 13.54 8.12
CA ASP A 137 11.22 14.60 7.11
C ASP A 137 11.46 14.05 5.70
N ARG A 138 12.51 13.23 5.50
CA ARG A 138 12.83 12.63 4.20
C ARG A 138 11.70 11.75 3.67
N GLU A 139 11.18 10.85 4.51
CA GLU A 139 10.09 9.96 4.10
C GLU A 139 8.79 10.74 3.87
N SER A 140 8.55 11.77 4.68
CA SER A 140 7.40 12.68 4.54
C SER A 140 7.47 13.47 3.23
N ASP A 141 8.64 13.97 2.84
CA ASP A 141 8.84 14.66 1.57
C ASP A 141 8.49 13.75 0.37
N ASP A 142 8.99 12.51 0.36
CA ASP A 142 8.70 11.55 -0.70
C ASP A 142 7.20 11.15 -0.76
N PHE A 143 6.55 11.10 0.40
CA PHE A 143 5.11 10.84 0.53
C PHE A 143 4.31 12.04 0.00
N ILE A 144 4.59 13.24 0.51
CA ILE A 144 3.86 14.48 0.21
C ILE A 144 3.98 14.83 -1.26
N THR A 145 5.16 14.69 -1.86
CA THR A 145 5.37 14.98 -3.29
C THR A 145 4.52 14.09 -4.20
N TYR A 146 4.12 12.89 -3.74
CA TYR A 146 3.23 12.01 -4.48
C TYR A 146 1.74 12.26 -4.18
N TRP A 147 1.40 12.43 -2.91
CA TRP A 147 0.01 12.43 -2.45
C TRP A 147 -0.63 13.82 -2.37
N ALA A 148 0.12 14.88 -2.06
CA ALA A 148 -0.44 16.22 -2.00
C ALA A 148 -1.07 16.66 -3.33
N PRO A 149 -0.47 16.42 -4.52
CA PRO A 149 -1.12 16.74 -5.79
C PRO A 149 -2.48 16.05 -5.99
N ARG A 150 -2.64 14.82 -5.50
CA ARG A 150 -3.90 14.06 -5.59
C ARG A 150 -4.97 14.60 -4.65
N ILE A 151 -4.61 14.90 -3.40
CA ILE A 151 -5.52 15.59 -2.46
C ILE A 151 -5.95 16.95 -3.03
N ARG A 152 -5.01 17.66 -3.65
CA ARG A 152 -5.25 18.97 -4.28
C ARG A 152 -5.99 18.90 -5.60
N ALA A 153 -6.31 17.71 -6.12
CA ALA A 153 -7.15 17.58 -7.31
C ALA A 153 -8.61 17.96 -7.01
N TYR A 154 -9.04 17.81 -5.76
CA TYR A 154 -10.40 18.11 -5.29
C TYR A 154 -10.41 19.37 -4.39
N ASP A 155 -11.58 20.00 -4.25
CA ASP A 155 -11.75 21.13 -3.31
C ASP A 155 -11.70 20.66 -1.86
N TYR A 156 -12.30 19.49 -1.61
CA TYR A 156 -12.23 18.78 -0.34
C TYR A 156 -11.95 17.30 -0.59
N THR A 157 -11.10 16.73 0.25
CA THR A 157 -10.73 15.31 0.18
C THR A 157 -10.94 14.66 1.54
N PHE A 158 -11.62 13.53 1.56
CA PHE A 158 -11.58 12.64 2.71
C PHE A 158 -10.22 11.97 2.77
N VAL A 159 -9.56 12.01 3.92
CA VAL A 159 -8.26 11.35 4.16
C VAL A 159 -8.35 10.46 5.39
N SER A 160 -7.82 9.25 5.31
CA SER A 160 -7.70 8.32 6.44
C SER A 160 -6.37 7.60 6.41
N PHE A 161 -5.79 7.36 7.59
CA PHE A 161 -4.56 6.60 7.76
C PHE A 161 -4.87 5.28 8.47
N ASP A 162 -5.26 4.26 7.73
CA ASP A 162 -5.57 2.94 8.27
C ASP A 162 -4.92 1.86 7.39
N ALA A 163 -3.89 1.22 7.93
CA ALA A 163 -3.18 0.15 7.26
C ALA A 163 -3.75 -1.24 7.57
N SER A 164 -4.77 -1.38 8.41
CA SER A 164 -5.22 -2.68 8.93
C SER A 164 -5.68 -3.63 7.84
N ALA A 165 -6.51 -3.18 6.90
CA ALA A 165 -6.91 -3.97 5.73
C ALA A 165 -5.71 -4.33 4.85
N TYR A 166 -4.86 -3.34 4.54
CA TYR A 166 -3.65 -3.53 3.75
C TYR A 166 -2.68 -4.57 4.35
N THR A 167 -2.48 -4.56 5.68
CA THR A 167 -1.55 -5.47 6.36
C THR A 167 -1.94 -6.94 6.32
N GLN A 168 -3.21 -7.24 6.04
CA GLN A 168 -3.68 -8.61 5.87
C GLN A 168 -3.23 -9.20 4.53
N HIS A 169 -2.93 -8.34 3.55
CA HIS A 169 -2.66 -8.72 2.17
C HIS A 169 -1.18 -8.52 1.79
N ALA A 170 -0.44 -7.65 2.49
CA ALA A 170 0.98 -7.41 2.23
C ALA A 170 1.84 -7.59 3.49
N SER A 171 2.74 -8.56 3.45
CA SER A 171 3.67 -8.86 4.53
C SER A 171 5.10 -8.97 4.04
N TYR A 172 6.05 -8.61 4.91
CA TYR A 172 7.47 -8.74 4.64
C TYR A 172 8.13 -9.76 5.56
N SER A 173 9.14 -10.44 5.05
CA SER A 173 10.12 -11.18 5.84
C SER A 173 11.54 -10.77 5.44
N PHE A 174 12.47 -10.89 6.38
CA PHE A 174 13.85 -10.46 6.21
C PHE A 174 14.80 -11.59 6.64
N THR A 175 15.86 -11.82 5.87
CA THR A 175 16.95 -12.71 6.26
C THR A 175 18.31 -12.07 6.04
N ASP A 176 19.29 -12.46 6.85
CA ASP A 176 20.69 -12.06 6.66
C ASP A 176 21.38 -12.87 5.53
N GLU A 177 22.67 -12.58 5.30
CA GLU A 177 23.51 -13.29 4.32
C GLU A 177 23.60 -14.81 4.57
N ALA A 178 23.50 -15.26 5.82
CA ALA A 178 23.50 -16.67 6.17
C ALA A 178 22.12 -17.33 6.03
N GLY A 179 21.08 -16.56 5.66
CA GLY A 179 19.70 -17.01 5.55
C GLY A 179 18.97 -17.10 6.89
N ALA A 180 19.53 -16.56 7.98
CA ALA A 180 18.85 -16.51 9.27
C ALA A 180 17.81 -15.38 9.29
N THR A 181 16.67 -15.62 9.96
CA THR A 181 15.59 -14.62 10.05
C THR A 181 16.04 -13.39 10.85
N VAL A 182 15.86 -12.22 10.24
CA VAL A 182 16.03 -10.91 10.88
C VAL A 182 14.65 -10.33 11.16
N THR A 183 14.41 -9.89 12.39
CA THR A 183 13.16 -9.23 12.77
C THR A 183 13.44 -7.75 13.03
N PRO A 184 12.74 -6.81 12.35
CA PRO A 184 12.84 -5.41 12.69
C PRO A 184 12.42 -5.15 14.13
N ASP A 185 13.22 -4.38 14.86
CA ASP A 185 12.88 -3.90 16.20
C ASP A 185 11.74 -2.87 16.12
N THR A 186 11.71 -2.08 15.04
CA THR A 186 10.65 -1.10 14.76
C THR A 186 10.14 -1.28 13.33
N PHE A 187 8.81 -1.42 13.17
CA PHE A 187 8.17 -1.36 11.85
C PHE A 187 7.13 -0.24 11.84
N ILE A 188 7.37 0.79 11.03
CA ILE A 188 6.45 1.91 10.84
C ILE A 188 5.74 1.70 9.52
N ARG A 189 4.41 1.66 9.53
CA ARG A 189 3.59 1.48 8.32
C ARG A 189 2.52 2.55 8.24
N VAL A 190 2.60 3.38 7.21
CA VAL A 190 1.60 4.43 6.94
C VAL A 190 0.92 4.14 5.61
N PHE A 191 -0.37 3.80 5.65
CA PHE A 191 -1.17 3.58 4.47
C PHE A 191 -2.32 4.58 4.44
N MET A 192 -2.37 5.43 3.41
CA MET A 192 -3.37 6.48 3.29
C MET A 192 -4.45 6.11 2.29
N THR A 193 -5.71 6.26 2.68
CA THR A 193 -6.84 6.21 1.75
C THR A 193 -7.37 7.61 1.52
N ILE A 194 -7.53 8.00 0.25
CA ILE A 194 -8.19 9.25 -0.13
C ILE A 194 -9.44 9.00 -0.97
N ARG A 195 -10.39 9.92 -0.92
CA ARG A 195 -11.51 10.01 -1.87
C ARG A 195 -12.06 11.43 -1.89
N GLU A 196 -12.66 11.83 -3.01
CA GLU A 196 -13.34 13.12 -3.13
C GLU A 196 -14.39 13.30 -2.02
N ALA A 197 -14.43 14.49 -1.43
CA ALA A 197 -15.39 14.90 -0.43
C ALA A 197 -15.97 16.29 -0.76
N ASP A 198 -16.99 16.65 0.00
CA ASP A 198 -17.63 17.97 -0.02
C ASP A 198 -17.38 18.70 1.31
N ALA A 199 -17.49 20.03 1.34
CA ALA A 199 -17.29 20.85 2.56
C ALA A 199 -18.18 20.40 3.74
N ASN A 200 -19.36 19.85 3.44
CA ASN A 200 -20.34 19.40 4.43
C ASN A 200 -20.25 17.89 4.73
N THR A 201 -19.20 17.22 4.26
CA THR A 201 -19.01 15.78 4.51
C THR A 201 -18.80 15.55 6.00
N VAL A 202 -19.72 14.83 6.63
CA VAL A 202 -19.60 14.45 8.03
C VAL A 202 -18.82 13.15 8.11
N VAL A 203 -17.72 13.16 8.85
CA VAL A 203 -16.84 12.01 9.06
C VAL A 203 -16.72 11.72 10.55
N GLN A 204 -16.51 10.45 10.90
CA GLN A 204 -16.05 10.12 12.24
C GLN A 204 -14.57 10.53 12.35
N PRO A 205 -14.19 11.39 13.31
CA PRO A 205 -12.80 11.81 13.45
C PRO A 205 -11.90 10.63 13.75
N GLN A 206 -10.80 10.51 13.02
CA GLN A 206 -9.78 9.51 13.30
C GLN A 206 -8.83 10.00 14.40
N THR A 207 -8.58 9.14 15.39
CA THR A 207 -7.52 9.37 16.38
C THR A 207 -6.31 8.53 16.01
N LEU A 208 -5.18 9.18 15.76
CA LEU A 208 -3.93 8.50 15.46
C LEU A 208 -3.19 8.21 16.76
N ALA A 209 -2.65 6.99 16.88
CA ALA A 209 -1.77 6.65 17.97
C ALA A 209 -0.45 7.43 17.85
N PRO A 210 0.25 7.70 18.97
CA PRO A 210 1.57 8.31 18.92
C PRO A 210 2.55 7.48 18.09
N SER A 211 3.53 8.15 17.47
CA SER A 211 4.59 7.52 16.70
C SER A 211 5.33 6.46 17.53
N PRO A 212 5.62 5.28 16.97
CA PRO A 212 6.54 4.35 17.62
C PRO A 212 7.95 4.97 17.71
N THR A 213 8.65 4.68 18.81
CA THR A 213 10.05 5.07 18.94
C THR A 213 10.90 4.25 17.97
N ARG A 214 11.73 4.91 17.16
CA ARG A 214 12.71 4.23 16.31
C ARG A 214 13.85 3.69 17.17
N SER A 215 13.94 2.37 17.30
CA SER A 215 15.08 1.69 17.93
C SER A 215 15.51 0.48 17.11
N GLY A 216 16.80 0.15 17.17
CA GLY A 216 17.35 -1.03 16.49
C GLY A 216 17.19 -0.99 14.97
N PHE A 217 17.04 -2.17 14.36
CA PHE A 217 16.70 -2.27 12.95
C PHE A 217 15.29 -1.73 12.71
N THR A 218 15.19 -0.60 12.02
CA THR A 218 13.92 0.05 11.69
C THR A 218 13.56 -0.16 10.23
N VAL A 219 12.33 -0.59 9.99
CA VAL A 219 11.74 -0.66 8.65
C VAL A 219 10.60 0.36 8.58
N VAL A 220 10.55 1.11 7.49
CA VAL A 220 9.46 2.07 7.24
C VAL A 220 8.83 1.76 5.91
N GLU A 221 7.52 1.60 5.91
CA GLU A 221 6.72 1.51 4.71
C GLU A 221 5.70 2.63 4.69
N TRP A 222 5.55 3.26 3.54
CA TRP A 222 4.37 4.07 3.29
C TRP A 222 3.79 3.80 1.91
N GLY A 223 2.49 4.05 1.76
CA GLY A 223 1.75 3.91 0.52
C GLY A 223 0.33 4.44 0.68
N GLY A 224 -0.54 4.15 -0.28
CA GLY A 224 -1.94 4.48 -0.14
C GLY A 224 -2.81 4.03 -1.29
N THR A 225 -4.03 4.53 -1.35
CA THR A 225 -4.98 4.24 -2.43
C THR A 225 -5.96 5.41 -2.61
N GLU A 226 -6.38 5.64 -3.84
CA GLU A 226 -7.47 6.55 -4.16
C GLU A 226 -8.76 5.74 -4.43
N GLN A 227 -9.76 5.91 -3.58
CA GLN A 227 -11.07 5.29 -3.75
C GLN A 227 -11.97 6.18 -4.61
N GLN A 228 -12.51 5.63 -5.69
CA GLN A 228 -13.51 6.34 -6.48
C GLN A 228 -14.83 6.48 -5.71
N LYS A 229 -15.49 7.64 -5.84
CA LYS A 229 -16.79 7.91 -5.21
C LYS A 229 -17.80 6.84 -5.65
N SER A 230 -18.25 6.00 -4.72
CA SER A 230 -19.29 5.03 -5.00
C SER A 230 -20.59 5.78 -5.26
N HIS A 231 -21.00 5.87 -6.52
CA HIS A 231 -22.31 6.37 -6.90
C HIS A 231 -23.32 5.29 -6.47
N ARG A 232 -23.84 5.39 -5.24
CA ARG A 232 -25.00 4.63 -4.76
C ARG A 232 -26.23 5.53 -4.79
#